data_AF-A0A1Q7ZTD0-F1
#
_entry.id   AF-A0A1Q7ZTD0-F1
#
_cell.length_a   1.000
_cell.length_b   1.000
_cell.length_c   1.000
_cell.angle_alpha   90.00
_cell.angle_beta   90.00
_cell.angle_gamma   90.00
#
_symmetry.space_group_name_H-M   'P 1'
#
loop_
_entity.id
_entity.type
_entity.pdbx_description
1 polymer ?
#
loop_
_entity_poly.entity_id
_entity_poly.type
_entity_poly.pdbx_seq_one_letter_code
_entity_poly.pdbx_strand_id
1 'polypeptide(L)'
;MINGYTIITQSLTINALGDLFGTLSGTDVAVITPTGSGFIAGIGTFTGTILGRSGTIGIGFAGTFNPTTGQLNIRAAFLTGTGTGQLTGIRGTGTIQGIFNVGGTYTFNITFHS
;
A
#
# COMPACT_ATOMS: atom_id res chain seq x y z
N MET A 1 -23.16 4.20 0.44
CA MET A 1 -23.30 5.12 -0.70
C MET A 1 -23.66 6.49 -0.15
N ILE A 2 -22.84 7.51 -0.39
CA ILE A 2 -23.11 8.90 0.00
C ILE A 2 -22.98 9.74 -1.26
N ASN A 3 -24.04 10.42 -1.70
CA ASN A 3 -24.02 11.24 -2.92
C ASN A 3 -23.51 10.50 -4.19
N GLY A 4 -23.80 9.20 -4.32
CA GLY A 4 -23.33 8.37 -5.43
C GLY A 4 -21.89 7.83 -5.28
N TYR A 5 -21.19 8.18 -4.21
CA TYR A 5 -19.87 7.62 -3.90
C TYR A 5 -20.01 6.31 -3.13
N THR A 6 -19.20 5.33 -3.50
CA THR A 6 -19.01 4.10 -2.73
C THR A 6 -17.79 4.27 -1.84
N ILE A 7 -17.94 4.03 -0.54
CA ILE A 7 -16.85 4.07 0.43
C ILE A 7 -16.70 2.65 0.97
N ILE A 8 -15.48 2.12 0.87
CA ILE A 8 -15.14 0.77 1.30
C ILE A 8 -14.01 0.89 2.31
N THR A 9 -14.20 0.29 3.49
CA THR A 9 -13.11 0.03 4.42
C THR A 9 -12.82 -1.46 4.35
N GLN A 10 -11.56 -1.83 4.18
CA GLN A 10 -11.16 -3.23 4.06
C GLN A 10 -9.87 -3.50 4.82
N SER A 11 -9.77 -4.74 5.32
CA SER A 11 -8.50 -5.30 5.75
C SER A 11 -7.70 -5.71 4.53
N LEU A 12 -6.38 -5.49 4.58
CA LEU A 12 -5.47 -5.85 3.52
C LEU A 12 -4.36 -6.76 4.03
N THR A 13 -4.00 -7.72 3.18
CA THR A 13 -2.78 -8.51 3.29
C THR A 13 -2.11 -8.48 1.92
N ILE A 14 -0.89 -7.93 1.87
CA ILE A 14 -0.10 -7.83 0.65
C ILE A 14 1.18 -8.63 0.85
N ASN A 15 1.43 -9.59 -0.03
CA ASN A 15 2.68 -10.32 -0.06
C ASN A 15 3.63 -9.64 -1.06
N ALA A 16 4.78 -9.20 -0.57
CA ALA A 16 5.83 -8.58 -1.36
C ALA A 16 6.96 -9.60 -1.62
N LEU A 17 7.55 -9.52 -2.80
CA LEU A 17 8.67 -10.36 -3.25
C LEU A 17 9.81 -9.47 -3.75
N GLY A 18 11.02 -10.02 -3.82
CA GLY A 18 12.22 -9.30 -4.28
C GLY A 18 12.90 -8.52 -3.15
N ASP A 19 13.30 -7.28 -3.42
CA ASP A 19 14.02 -6.43 -2.46
C ASP A 19 13.22 -6.07 -1.21
N LEU A 20 11.89 -6.10 -1.33
CA LEU A 20 10.94 -6.08 -0.23
C LEU A 20 10.29 -7.47 -0.16
N PHE A 21 10.77 -8.34 0.73
CA PHE A 21 10.26 -9.71 0.84
C PHE A 21 9.56 -9.92 2.17
N GLY A 22 8.25 -10.18 2.14
CA GLY A 22 7.45 -10.36 3.35
C GLY A 22 6.00 -10.00 3.16
N THR A 23 5.32 -9.68 4.26
CA THR A 23 3.88 -9.42 4.26
C THR A 23 3.58 -8.08 4.92
N LEU A 24 2.74 -7.27 4.26
CA LEU A 24 2.11 -6.08 4.82
C LEU A 24 0.67 -6.43 5.21
N SER A 25 0.34 -6.25 6.48
CA SER A 25 -1.04 -6.41 6.99
C SER A 25 -1.54 -5.09 7.55
N GLY A 26 -2.77 -4.71 7.22
CA GLY A 26 -3.31 -3.41 7.61
C GLY A 26 -4.76 -3.18 7.20
N THR A 27 -5.12 -1.91 7.07
CA THR A 27 -6.43 -1.47 6.59
C THR A 27 -6.28 -0.33 5.60
N ASP A 28 -7.24 -0.23 4.69
CA ASP A 28 -7.39 0.90 3.79
C ASP A 28 -8.83 1.36 3.70
N VAL A 29 -8.99 2.57 3.18
CA VAL A 29 -10.26 3.15 2.77
C VAL A 29 -10.17 3.52 1.30
N ALA A 30 -11.06 2.97 0.49
CA ALA A 30 -11.27 3.34 -0.90
C ALA A 30 -12.55 4.16 -1.05
N VAL A 31 -12.44 5.31 -1.74
CA VAL A 31 -13.56 6.17 -2.11
C VAL A 31 -13.70 6.13 -3.62
N ILE A 32 -14.80 5.57 -4.10
CA ILE A 32 -15.08 5.34 -5.51
C ILE A 32 -16.18 6.32 -5.95
N THR A 33 -15.86 7.11 -6.97
CA THR A 33 -16.80 8.03 -7.63
C THR A 33 -17.84 7.25 -8.44
N PRO A 34 -18.98 7.87 -8.83
CA PRO A 34 -19.96 7.25 -9.72
C PRO A 34 -19.39 6.78 -11.08
N THR A 35 -18.31 7.40 -11.55
CA THR A 35 -17.63 7.01 -12.81
C THR A 35 -16.61 5.88 -12.61
N GLY A 36 -16.50 5.36 -11.38
CA GLY A 36 -15.61 4.27 -11.02
C GLY A 36 -14.16 4.67 -10.71
N SER A 37 -13.74 5.91 -10.99
CA SER A 37 -12.43 6.41 -10.53
C SER A 37 -12.45 6.66 -9.03
N GLY A 38 -11.30 6.75 -8.38
CA GLY A 38 -11.30 6.96 -6.94
C GLY A 38 -9.96 7.28 -6.31
N PHE A 39 -10.04 7.40 -4.99
CA PHE A 39 -8.93 7.60 -4.09
C PHE A 39 -8.84 6.42 -3.13
N ILE A 40 -7.63 6.05 -2.77
CA ILE A 40 -7.36 5.05 -1.75
C ILE A 40 -6.27 5.55 -0.81
N ALA A 41 -6.46 5.33 0.49
CA ALA A 41 -5.41 5.54 1.47
C ALA A 41 -5.46 4.45 2.53
N GLY A 42 -4.30 4.05 3.00
CA GLY A 42 -4.18 2.98 3.97
C GLY A 42 -2.87 3.00 4.72
N ILE A 43 -2.81 2.12 5.71
CA ILE A 43 -1.68 1.94 6.59
C ILE A 43 -1.59 0.47 6.99
N GLY A 44 -0.38 -0.04 7.17
CA GLY A 44 -0.18 -1.36 7.73
C GLY A 44 1.20 -1.56 8.30
N THR A 45 1.40 -2.71 8.91
CA THR A 45 2.71 -3.18 9.38
C THR A 45 3.26 -4.19 8.38
N PHE A 46 4.43 -3.88 7.82
CA PHE A 46 5.22 -4.83 7.06
C PHE A 46 6.08 -5.66 8.01
N THR A 47 6.11 -6.96 7.80
CA THR A 47 7.01 -7.92 8.47
C THR A 47 7.77 -8.69 7.41
N GLY A 48 9.11 -8.63 7.47
CA GLY A 48 9.94 -9.30 6.49
C GLY A 48 11.34 -8.72 6.39
N THR A 49 11.87 -8.72 5.17
CA THR A 49 13.19 -8.20 4.85
C THR A 49 13.12 -7.06 3.84
N ILE A 50 13.99 -6.06 4.03
CA ILE A 50 14.19 -4.94 3.11
C ILE A 50 15.67 -4.91 2.77
N LEU A 51 16.03 -5.20 1.51
CA LEU A 51 17.42 -5.34 1.06
C LEU A 51 18.21 -6.29 1.97
N GLY A 52 17.60 -7.40 2.38
CA GLY A 52 18.18 -8.40 3.27
C GLY A 52 18.19 -8.05 4.77
N ARG A 53 17.70 -6.87 5.18
CA ARG A 53 17.59 -6.48 6.60
C ARG A 53 16.24 -6.88 7.17
N SER A 54 16.24 -7.62 8.26
CA SER A 54 15.02 -8.18 8.86
C SER A 54 14.41 -7.29 9.94
N GLY A 55 13.09 -7.20 9.97
CA GLY A 55 12.35 -6.53 11.03
C GLY A 55 10.90 -6.27 10.65
N THR A 56 10.29 -5.33 11.37
CA THR A 56 9.00 -4.75 11.02
C THR A 56 9.13 -3.26 10.73
N ILE A 57 8.22 -2.72 9.91
CA ILE A 57 8.11 -1.28 9.64
C ILE A 57 6.67 -0.92 9.31
N GLY A 58 6.17 0.21 9.81
CA GLY A 58 4.90 0.78 9.40
C GLY A 58 5.01 1.37 7.99
N ILE A 59 4.02 1.10 7.14
CA ILE A 59 3.93 1.67 5.79
C ILE A 59 2.61 2.42 5.68
N GLY A 60 2.67 3.70 5.35
CA GLY A 60 1.50 4.49 4.95
C GLY A 60 1.49 4.71 3.45
N PHE A 61 0.32 4.68 2.83
CA PHE A 61 0.18 4.91 1.40
C PHE A 61 -1.11 5.64 1.04
N ALA A 62 -1.07 6.40 -0.05
CA ALA A 62 -2.23 7.07 -0.61
C ALA A 62 -2.08 7.31 -2.11
N GLY A 63 -3.19 7.33 -2.83
CA GLY A 63 -3.18 7.56 -4.26
C GLY A 63 -4.54 7.50 -4.92
N THR A 64 -4.50 7.53 -6.24
CA THR A 64 -5.70 7.51 -7.09
C THR A 64 -5.68 6.31 -8.02
N PHE A 65 -6.87 5.84 -8.39
CA PHE A 65 -7.05 4.83 -9.42
C PHE A 65 -8.08 5.29 -10.45
N ASN A 66 -7.89 4.86 -11.70
CA ASN A 66 -8.82 5.11 -12.78
C ASN A 66 -9.13 3.78 -13.50
N PRO A 67 -10.39 3.30 -13.50
CA PRO A 67 -10.76 2.02 -14.10
C PRO A 67 -10.70 2.06 -15.63
N THR A 68 -10.84 3.24 -16.25
CA THR A 68 -10.76 3.40 -17.71
C THR A 68 -9.34 3.18 -18.22
N THR A 69 -8.33 3.60 -17.46
CA THR A 69 -6.92 3.41 -17.81
C THR A 69 -6.30 2.19 -17.12
N GLY A 70 -6.99 1.59 -16.14
CA GLY A 70 -6.45 0.54 -15.28
C GLY A 70 -5.28 0.99 -14.40
N GLN A 71 -4.97 2.30 -14.38
CA GLN A 71 -3.79 2.82 -13.70
C GLN A 71 -4.06 3.04 -12.21
N LEU A 72 -3.14 2.53 -11.40
CA LEU A 72 -3.02 2.81 -9.98
C LEU A 72 -1.79 3.69 -9.74
N ASN A 73 -2.00 4.88 -9.19
CA ASN A 73 -0.95 5.84 -8.88
C ASN A 73 -0.92 6.09 -7.38
N ILE A 74 -0.19 5.25 -6.65
CA ILE A 74 -0.07 5.35 -5.19
C ILE A 74 1.35 5.72 -4.81
N ARG A 75 1.48 6.62 -3.83
CA ARG A 75 2.73 6.89 -3.11
C ARG A 75 2.68 6.20 -1.76
N ALA A 76 3.81 5.65 -1.34
CA ALA A 76 4.00 4.98 -0.07
C ALA A 76 5.23 5.54 0.66
N ALA A 77 5.23 5.46 1.99
CA ALA A 77 6.36 5.85 2.83
C ALA A 77 6.47 4.96 4.07
N PHE A 78 7.71 4.72 4.51
CA PHE A 78 7.98 4.15 5.82
C PHE A 78 7.67 5.16 6.92
N LEU A 79 6.95 4.71 7.94
CA LEU A 79 6.57 5.54 9.07
C LEU A 79 7.74 5.64 10.06
N THR A 80 8.22 6.86 10.27
CA THR A 80 9.37 7.12 11.14
C THR A 80 9.11 6.62 12.56
N GLY A 81 10.10 5.94 13.15
CA GLY A 81 10.01 5.44 14.53
C GLY A 81 9.26 4.12 14.70
N THR A 82 8.70 3.55 13.63
CA THR A 82 7.98 2.26 13.69
C THR A 82 8.84 1.05 13.35
N GLY A 83 10.09 1.28 12.92
CA GLY A 83 11.03 0.24 12.53
C GLY A 83 11.54 -0.56 13.73
N THR A 84 11.58 -1.89 13.60
CA THR A 84 12.14 -2.79 14.62
C THR A 84 13.31 -3.62 14.06
N GLY A 85 14.10 -4.24 14.94
CA GLY A 85 15.23 -5.07 14.54
C GLY A 85 16.23 -4.28 13.68
N GLN A 86 16.60 -4.85 12.53
CA GLN A 86 17.54 -4.22 11.59
C GLN A 86 16.89 -3.12 10.72
N LEU A 87 15.58 -2.92 10.85
CA LEU A 87 14.83 -1.83 10.20
C LEU A 87 14.66 -0.61 11.11
N THR A 88 15.20 -0.64 12.34
CA THR A 88 15.19 0.53 13.22
C THR A 88 15.85 1.72 12.53
N GLY A 89 15.15 2.86 12.46
CA GLY A 89 15.65 4.09 11.84
C GLY A 89 15.60 4.13 10.31
N ILE A 90 15.05 3.10 9.65
CA ILE A 90 14.90 3.10 8.19
C ILE A 90 13.97 4.22 7.73
N ARG A 91 14.29 4.79 6.57
CA ARG A 91 13.48 5.77 5.85
C ARG A 91 13.37 5.32 4.41
N GLY A 92 12.28 5.67 3.77
CA GLY A 92 12.05 5.30 2.38
C GLY A 92 10.70 5.80 1.91
N THR A 93 10.65 6.18 0.65
CA THR A 93 9.40 6.45 -0.07
C THR A 93 9.38 5.63 -1.34
N GLY A 94 8.19 5.29 -1.80
CA GLY A 94 8.03 4.53 -3.01
C GLY A 94 6.72 4.78 -3.71
N THR A 95 6.56 4.12 -4.86
CA THR A 95 5.30 4.07 -5.59
C THR A 95 4.78 2.66 -5.63
N ILE A 96 3.46 2.53 -5.57
CA ILE A 96 2.73 1.29 -5.73
C ILE A 96 1.95 1.42 -7.05
N GLN A 97 2.24 0.52 -7.99
CA GLN A 97 1.57 0.42 -9.28
C GLN A 97 0.98 -0.99 -9.44
N GLY A 98 -0.18 -1.10 -10.10
CA GLY A 98 -0.87 -2.37 -10.30
C GLY A 98 -2.30 -2.19 -10.80
N ILE A 99 -3.06 -3.28 -10.80
CA ILE A 99 -4.49 -3.32 -11.14
C ILE A 99 -5.29 -3.37 -9.83
N PHE A 100 -6.27 -2.49 -9.69
CA PHE A 100 -7.15 -2.46 -8.53
C PHE A 100 -8.35 -3.41 -8.71
N ASN A 101 -8.31 -4.58 -8.06
CA ASN A 101 -9.42 -5.54 -7.98
C ASN A 101 -10.16 -5.43 -6.64
N VAL A 102 -11.27 -4.69 -6.60
CA VAL A 102 -12.11 -4.58 -5.39
C VAL A 102 -12.50 -5.97 -4.87
N GLY A 103 -12.12 -6.29 -3.62
CA GLY A 103 -12.48 -7.54 -2.95
C GLY A 103 -11.58 -8.76 -3.22
N GLY A 104 -10.38 -8.60 -3.80
CA GLY A 104 -9.46 -9.70 -4.11
C GLY A 104 -8.04 -9.56 -3.52
N THR A 105 -7.16 -10.50 -3.88
CA THR A 105 -5.72 -10.41 -3.60
C THR A 105 -5.05 -9.49 -4.62
N TYR A 106 -4.18 -8.59 -4.15
CA TYR A 106 -3.44 -7.67 -5.01
C TYR A 106 -1.95 -8.01 -5.02
N THR A 107 -1.32 -7.80 -6.17
CA THR A 107 0.15 -7.80 -6.31
C THR A 107 0.59 -6.40 -6.69
N PHE A 108 1.53 -5.85 -5.94
CA PHE A 108 2.10 -4.54 -6.22
C PHE A 108 3.61 -4.63 -6.35
N ASN A 109 4.14 -3.89 -7.33
CA ASN A 109 5.56 -3.58 -7.33
C ASN A 109 5.78 -2.35 -6.46
N ILE A 110 6.67 -2.47 -5.48
CA ILE A 110 7.02 -1.38 -4.58
C ILE A 110 8.48 -1.04 -4.82
N THR A 111 8.74 0.16 -5.36
CA THR A 111 10.11 0.66 -5.55
C THR A 111 10.38 1.70 -4.48
N PHE A 112 11.26 1.38 -3.53
CA PHE A 112 11.73 2.36 -2.54
C PHE A 112 13.02 3.03 -3.03
N HIS A 113 13.11 4.34 -2.82
CA HIS A 113 14.33 5.11 -2.98
C HIS A 113 14.80 5.52 -1.58
N SER A 114 16.09 5.29 -1.30
CA SER A 114 16.79 5.72 -0.08
C SER A 114 17.18 7.19 -0.14
#